data_AF-A0A957QW03-F1
#
_entry.id   AF-A0A957QW03-F1
#
_cell.length_a   1.000
_cell.length_b   1.000
_cell.length_c   1.000
_cell.angle_alpha   90.00
_cell.angle_beta   90.00
_cell.angle_gamma   90.00
#
_symmetry.space_group_name_H-M   'P 1'
#
loop_
_entity.id
_entity.type
_entity.pdbx_description
1 polymer ?
#
loop_
_entity_poly.entity_id
_entity_poly.type
_entity_poly.pdbx_seq_one_letter_code
_entity_poly.pdbx_strand_id
1 'polypeptide(L)'
;AYASQLLGQSFDLALGGWSGLGIDPDDHELWQAATDRPGSGFNFTSYQNPRIETLLEQGTRGPACDPQTRAPIYREIQQILHNDMPYLFLAGIVRNTGYTNAWGGIEPGPWDFYHNVQEWYSLR
;
A
#
# COMPACT_ATOMS: atom_id res chain seq x y z
N ALA A 1 5.86 -10.30 19.10
CA ALA A 1 6.64 -11.46 18.61
C ALA A 1 6.83 -11.37 17.10
N TYR A 2 5.78 -11.55 16.29
CA TYR A 2 5.90 -11.47 14.82
C TYR A 2 6.31 -10.08 14.31
N ALA A 3 5.51 -9.04 14.61
CA ALA A 3 5.79 -7.68 14.14
C ALA A 3 7.16 -7.16 14.60
N SER A 4 7.60 -7.52 15.81
CA SER A 4 8.93 -7.17 16.32
C SER A 4 10.06 -7.89 15.58
N GLN A 5 9.86 -9.15 15.14
CA GLN A 5 10.83 -9.86 14.32
C GLN A 5 10.86 -9.31 12.90
N LEU A 6 9.70 -9.03 12.32
CA LEU A 6 9.57 -8.46 10.98
C LEU A 6 10.20 -7.07 10.91
N LEU A 7 9.73 -6.11 11.72
CA LEU A 7 10.26 -4.75 11.73
C LEU A 7 11.70 -4.71 12.23
N GLY A 8 12.09 -5.61 13.13
CA GLY A 8 13.47 -5.79 13.58
C GLY A 8 14.36 -6.50 12.56
N GLN A 9 13.86 -6.82 11.36
CA GLN A 9 14.61 -7.45 10.27
C GLN A 9 15.30 -8.76 10.67
N SER A 10 14.71 -9.47 11.63
CA SER A 10 15.24 -10.70 12.21
C SER A 10 14.51 -11.91 11.63
N PHE A 11 14.58 -12.06 10.31
CA PHE A 11 13.92 -13.13 9.55
C PHE A 11 14.67 -13.42 8.25
N ASP A 12 14.59 -14.66 7.76
CA ASP A 12 15.03 -15.02 6.41
C ASP A 12 13.89 -14.89 5.39
N LEU A 13 12.68 -15.27 5.80
CA LEU A 13 11.45 -15.15 5.02
C LEU A 13 10.27 -14.94 5.97
N ALA A 14 9.33 -14.07 5.59
CA ALA A 14 8.14 -13.77 6.36
C ALA A 14 6.90 -13.74 5.45
N LEU A 15 5.76 -14.22 5.97
CA LEU A 15 4.48 -14.13 5.29
C LEU A 15 3.68 -12.96 5.88
N GLY A 16 3.61 -11.86 5.14
CA GLY A 16 2.88 -10.66 5.52
C GLY A 16 1.79 -10.30 4.52
N GLY A 17 1.01 -9.29 4.88
CA GLY A 17 0.04 -8.66 3.99
C GLY A 17 -0.15 -7.21 4.40
N TRP A 18 -0.45 -6.38 3.41
CA TRP A 18 -0.78 -4.98 3.61
C TRP A 18 -2.29 -4.78 3.56
N SER A 19 -2.79 -3.86 4.37
CA SER A 19 -4.19 -3.41 4.35
C SER A 19 -4.24 -1.92 4.64
N GLY A 20 -5.15 -1.20 3.97
CA GLY A 20 -5.32 0.24 4.22
C GLY A 20 -4.21 1.12 3.65
N LEU A 21 -3.57 0.71 2.54
CA LEU A 21 -2.51 1.50 1.87
C LEU A 21 -3.02 2.79 1.20
N GLY A 22 -4.34 3.04 1.20
CA GLY A 22 -4.93 4.19 0.55
C GLY A 22 -5.03 4.03 -0.97
N ILE A 23 -5.37 5.13 -1.65
CA ILE A 23 -5.55 5.19 -3.11
C ILE A 23 -4.39 5.88 -3.84
N ASP A 24 -3.49 6.52 -3.09
CA ASP A 24 -2.32 7.16 -3.65
C ASP A 24 -1.23 6.10 -3.88
N PRO A 25 -0.60 6.03 -5.07
CA PRO A 25 0.41 5.02 -5.37
C PRO A 25 1.77 5.27 -4.69
N ASP A 26 1.93 6.35 -3.91
CA ASP A 26 3.16 6.64 -3.19
C ASP A 26 3.52 5.55 -2.15
N ASP A 27 4.56 4.79 -2.47
CA ASP A 27 5.07 3.68 -1.68
C ASP A 27 6.46 3.98 -1.06
N HIS A 28 6.79 5.26 -0.84
CA HIS A 28 8.08 5.66 -0.26
C HIS A 28 8.38 5.01 1.10
N GLU A 29 7.35 4.85 1.95
CA GLU A 29 7.50 4.21 3.27
C GLU A 29 8.03 2.78 3.16
N LEU A 30 7.73 2.09 2.06
CA LEU A 30 8.10 0.69 1.85
C LEU A 30 9.48 0.54 1.19
N TRP A 31 9.90 1.49 0.36
CA TRP A 31 11.03 1.28 -0.56
C TRP A 31 12.15 2.31 -0.49
N GLN A 32 11.98 3.43 0.23
CA GLN A 32 13.09 4.37 0.42
C GLN A 32 14.12 3.81 1.39
N ALA A 33 15.39 4.11 1.11
CA ALA A 33 16.52 3.85 1.99
C ALA A 33 16.32 4.48 3.36
N ALA A 34 15.74 5.69 3.38
CA ALA A 34 15.51 6.44 4.59
C ALA A 34 14.51 5.76 5.55
N THR A 35 13.68 4.82 5.06
CA THR A 35 12.71 4.06 5.86
C THR A 35 13.20 2.65 6.21
N ASP A 36 14.43 2.29 5.83
CA ASP A 36 15.13 1.09 6.30
C ASP A 36 15.67 1.34 7.72
N ARG A 37 14.79 1.15 8.71
CA ARG A 37 15.09 1.41 10.13
C ARG A 37 14.68 0.21 10.98
N PRO A 38 15.63 -0.66 11.38
CA PRO A 38 15.34 -1.79 12.23
C PRO A 38 14.54 -1.38 13.48
N GLY A 39 13.37 -2.02 13.66
CA GLY A 39 12.45 -1.81 14.77
C GLY A 39 11.35 -0.77 14.55
N SER A 40 11.42 0.06 13.49
CA SER A 40 10.42 1.12 13.27
C SER A 40 10.04 1.40 11.82
N GLY A 41 10.88 1.05 10.85
CA GLY A 41 10.68 1.35 9.44
C GLY A 41 9.93 0.25 8.68
N PHE A 42 9.21 0.62 7.61
CA PHE A 42 8.44 -0.33 6.81
C PHE A 42 9.21 -0.91 5.61
N ASN A 43 10.38 -0.37 5.27
CA ASN A 43 11.36 -1.08 4.43
C ASN A 43 12.10 -2.14 5.25
N PHE A 44 11.36 -3.10 5.79
CA PHE A 44 11.91 -4.20 6.59
C PHE A 44 12.57 -5.30 5.73
N THR A 45 12.54 -5.18 4.41
CA THR A 45 13.33 -6.01 3.49
C THR A 45 14.72 -5.46 3.24
N SER A 46 15.02 -4.26 3.75
CA SER A 46 16.26 -3.53 3.47
C SER A 46 16.56 -3.44 1.98
N TYR A 47 15.51 -3.27 1.17
CA TYR A 47 15.64 -3.19 -0.28
C TYR A 47 16.15 -1.81 -0.65
N GLN A 48 17.14 -1.76 -1.54
CA GLN A 48 17.83 -0.53 -1.93
C GLN A 48 18.01 -0.50 -3.44
N ASN A 49 17.45 0.50 -4.12
CA ASN A 49 17.62 0.68 -5.56
C ASN A 49 17.69 2.18 -5.92
N PRO A 50 18.84 2.68 -6.43
CA PRO A 50 19.01 4.10 -6.76
C PRO A 50 18.00 4.62 -7.81
N ARG A 51 17.50 3.75 -8.70
CA ARG A 51 16.47 4.12 -9.67
C ARG A 51 15.13 4.35 -8.99
N ILE A 52 14.75 3.49 -8.04
CA ILE A 52 13.53 3.66 -7.25
C ILE A 52 13.61 4.91 -6.38
N GLU A 53 14.74 5.21 -5.74
CA GLU A 53 14.95 6.49 -5.03
C GLU A 53 14.62 7.69 -5.91
N THR A 54 15.20 7.72 -7.11
CA THR A 54 14.97 8.80 -8.07
C THR A 54 13.49 8.91 -8.49
N LEU A 55 12.86 7.76 -8.78
CA LEU A 55 11.46 7.72 -9.22
C LEU A 55 10.49 8.13 -8.11
N LEU A 56 10.73 7.72 -6.86
CA LEU A 56 9.92 8.11 -5.71
C LEU A 56 10.00 9.61 -5.44
N GLU A 57 11.21 10.20 -5.51
CA GLU A 57 11.36 11.65 -5.42
C GLU A 57 10.63 12.38 -6.56
N GLN A 58 10.71 11.87 -7.80
CA GLN A 58 9.98 12.44 -8.93
C GLN A 58 8.46 12.30 -8.77
N GLY A 59 7.99 11.14 -8.29
CA GLY A 59 6.60 10.82 -8.08
C GLY A 59 5.92 11.62 -6.98
N THR A 60 6.71 12.22 -6.07
CA THR A 60 6.24 13.08 -4.97
C THR A 60 6.49 14.58 -5.21
N ARG A 61 7.53 14.96 -5.97
CA ARG A 61 7.91 16.36 -6.26
C ARG A 61 7.40 16.92 -7.59
N GLY A 62 6.71 16.13 -8.41
CA GLY A 62 6.26 16.54 -9.74
C GLY A 62 5.33 17.77 -9.77
N PRO A 63 5.34 18.56 -10.86
CA PRO A 63 4.42 19.68 -11.03
C PRO A 63 2.99 19.16 -11.18
N ALA A 64 2.16 19.44 -10.16
CA ALA A 64 0.80 18.98 -9.94
C ALA A 64 0.67 17.53 -9.44
N CYS A 65 -0.17 17.33 -8.43
CA CYS A 65 -0.68 16.03 -7.94
C CYS A 65 -1.54 15.30 -8.99
N ASP A 66 -1.29 15.53 -10.29
CA ASP A 66 -2.03 14.97 -11.41
C ASP A 66 -1.71 13.47 -11.54
N PRO A 67 -2.72 12.60 -11.40
CA PRO A 67 -2.52 11.16 -11.54
C PRO A 67 -1.97 10.75 -12.90
N GLN A 68 -2.30 11.46 -13.99
CA GLN A 68 -1.85 11.09 -15.34
C GLN A 68 -0.35 11.31 -15.53
N THR A 69 0.17 12.37 -14.95
CA THR A 69 1.60 12.69 -14.97
C THR A 69 2.41 11.75 -14.06
N ARG A 70 1.84 11.35 -12.91
CA ARG A 70 2.49 10.44 -11.95
C ARG A 70 2.46 8.97 -12.41
N ALA A 71 1.42 8.55 -13.12
CA ALA A 71 1.20 7.14 -13.45
C ALA A 71 2.38 6.44 -14.17
N PRO A 72 3.04 7.04 -15.18
CA PRO A 72 4.22 6.42 -15.80
C PRO A 72 5.37 6.16 -14.83
N ILE A 73 5.61 7.06 -13.87
CA ILE A 73 6.67 6.93 -12.85
C ILE A 73 6.38 5.72 -11.96
N TYR A 74 5.17 5.63 -11.41
CA TYR A 74 4.80 4.51 -10.54
C TYR A 74 4.72 3.17 -11.30
N ARG A 75 4.34 3.17 -12.59
CA ARG A 75 4.43 1.95 -13.42
C ARG A 75 5.87 1.45 -13.54
N GLU A 76 6.84 2.35 -13.69
CA GLU A 76 8.25 1.98 -13.73
C GLU A 76 8.73 1.44 -12.38
N ILE A 77 8.36 2.08 -11.27
CA ILE A 77 8.63 1.58 -9.91
C ILE A 77 8.09 0.15 -9.76
N GLN A 78 6.82 -0.08 -10.07
CA GLN A 78 6.19 -1.40 -9.93
C GLN A 78 6.84 -2.46 -10.85
N GLN A 79 7.29 -2.07 -12.05
CA GLN A 79 8.01 -2.99 -12.94
C GLN A 79 9.38 -3.39 -12.38
N ILE A 80 10.11 -2.45 -11.76
CA ILE A 80 11.39 -2.74 -11.10
C ILE A 80 11.15 -3.68 -9.91
N LEU A 81 10.19 -3.35 -9.03
CA LEU A 81 9.85 -4.20 -7.87
C LEU A 81 9.43 -5.61 -8.30
N HIS A 82 8.67 -5.73 -9.39
CA HIS A 82 8.29 -7.03 -9.95
C HIS A 82 9.51 -7.86 -10.36
N ASN A 83 10.51 -7.23 -10.98
CA ASN A 83 11.71 -7.91 -11.47
C ASN A 83 12.68 -8.26 -10.35
N ASP A 84 12.89 -7.32 -9.41
CA ASP A 84 13.84 -7.47 -8.31
C ASP A 84 13.30 -8.39 -7.20
N MET A 85 11.97 -8.57 -7.13
CA MET A 85 11.27 -9.43 -6.18
C MET A 85 11.65 -9.20 -4.70
N PRO A 86 11.69 -7.95 -4.18
CA PRO A 86 11.87 -7.74 -2.74
C PRO A 86 10.71 -8.36 -1.95
N TYR A 87 9.52 -8.41 -2.56
CA TYR A 87 8.40 -9.25 -2.15
C TYR A 87 8.08 -10.28 -3.23
N LEU A 88 7.69 -11.47 -2.80
CA LEU A 88 6.96 -12.43 -3.62
C LEU A 88 5.46 -12.17 -3.46
N PHE A 89 4.89 -11.32 -4.31
CA PHE A 89 3.46 -10.98 -4.25
C PHE A 89 2.58 -12.21 -4.53
N LEU A 90 1.75 -12.59 -3.56
CA LEU A 90 0.93 -13.79 -3.63
C LEU A 90 -0.47 -13.54 -4.23
N ALA A 91 -1.20 -12.57 -3.69
CA ALA A 91 -2.58 -12.28 -4.12
C ALA A 91 -3.04 -10.87 -3.71
N GLY A 92 -3.90 -10.27 -4.53
CA GLY A 92 -4.81 -9.20 -4.12
C GLY A 92 -6.08 -9.80 -3.52
N ILE A 93 -6.33 -9.58 -2.24
CA ILE A 93 -7.43 -10.24 -1.52
C ILE A 93 -8.77 -9.55 -1.84
N VAL A 94 -9.70 -10.29 -2.43
CA VAL A 94 -11.10 -9.87 -2.58
C VAL A 94 -11.87 -10.22 -1.31
N ARG A 95 -12.68 -9.28 -0.79
CA ARG A 95 -13.47 -9.47 0.43
C ARG A 95 -14.94 -9.65 0.08
N ASN A 96 -15.59 -10.60 0.76
CA ASN A 96 -17.03 -10.77 0.76
C ASN A 96 -17.60 -10.17 2.05
N THR A 97 -18.51 -9.21 1.94
CA THR A 97 -19.12 -8.53 3.10
C THR A 97 -20.61 -8.83 3.16
N GLY A 98 -21.08 -9.36 4.29
CA GLY A 98 -22.50 -9.51 4.59
C GLY A 98 -23.00 -8.35 5.44
N TYR A 99 -24.20 -7.84 5.14
CA TYR A 99 -24.86 -6.80 5.91
C TYR A 99 -26.38 -7.03 5.97
N THR A 100 -27.06 -6.42 6.93
CA THR A 100 -28.51 -6.55 7.10
C THR A 100 -29.27 -5.64 6.13
N ASN A 101 -30.45 -6.06 5.69
CA ASN A 101 -31.38 -5.25 4.88
C ASN A 101 -32.12 -4.15 5.68
N ALA A 102 -31.73 -3.91 6.94
CA ALA A 102 -32.32 -2.87 7.80
C ALA A 102 -31.69 -1.47 7.64
N TRP A 103 -30.72 -1.32 6.74
CA TRP A 103 -30.01 -0.06 6.46
C TRP A 103 -30.18 0.36 5.00
N GLY A 104 -30.41 1.65 4.79
CA GLY A 104 -30.44 2.30 3.48
C GLY A 104 -29.23 3.21 3.28
N GLY A 105 -29.01 3.64 2.04
CA GLY A 105 -27.89 4.54 1.68
C GLY A 105 -26.52 3.85 1.59
N ILE A 106 -26.48 2.51 1.62
CA ILE A 106 -25.22 1.77 1.51
C ILE A 106 -24.74 1.80 0.06
N GLU A 107 -23.61 2.47 -0.17
CA GLU A 107 -22.87 2.45 -1.43
C GLU A 107 -21.46 1.98 -1.06
N PRO A 108 -21.02 0.75 -1.38
CA PRO A 108 -19.64 0.34 -1.13
C PRO A 108 -18.69 0.95 -2.15
N GLY A 109 -17.50 1.35 -1.72
CA GLY A 109 -16.47 1.94 -2.58
C GLY A 109 -15.59 0.86 -3.20
N PRO A 110 -14.79 1.19 -4.22
CA PRO A 110 -13.91 0.21 -4.87
C PRO A 110 -12.85 -0.39 -3.93
N TRP A 111 -12.50 0.30 -2.84
CA TRP A 111 -11.45 -0.10 -1.90
C TRP A 111 -11.94 -0.28 -0.46
N ASP A 112 -13.12 0.25 -0.11
CA ASP A 112 -13.65 0.22 1.25
C ASP A 112 -15.18 0.11 1.22
N PHE A 113 -15.71 -0.83 2.00
CA PHE A 113 -17.14 -1.02 2.17
C PHE A 113 -17.80 0.17 2.87
N TYR A 114 -17.08 0.87 3.75
CA TYR A 114 -17.60 1.95 4.58
C TYR A 114 -17.41 3.35 3.96
N HIS A 115 -17.07 3.46 2.68
CA HIS A 115 -16.64 4.73 2.08
C HIS A 115 -17.67 5.88 2.21
N ASN A 116 -18.97 5.56 2.29
CA ASN A 116 -20.06 6.53 2.46
C ASN A 116 -20.86 6.31 3.76
N VAL A 117 -20.26 5.71 4.80
CA VAL A 117 -20.96 5.32 6.03
C VAL A 117 -21.71 6.48 6.71
N GLN A 118 -21.26 7.71 6.54
CA GLN A 118 -21.92 8.92 7.05
C GLN A 118 -23.31 9.18 6.44
N GLU A 119 -23.63 8.56 5.30
CA GLU A 119 -24.90 8.69 4.59
C GLU A 119 -25.88 7.58 4.94
N TRP A 120 -25.46 6.59 5.73
CA TRP A 120 -26.29 5.44 6.06
C TRP A 120 -27.38 5.81 7.06
N TYR A 121 -28.57 5.24 6.89
CA TYR A 121 -29.70 5.47 7.77
C TYR A 121 -30.47 4.19 8.06
N SER A 122 -31.06 4.12 9.25
CA SER A 122 -31.90 2.99 9.63
C SER A 122 -33.23 3.04 8.87
N LEU A 123 -33.67 1.89 8.36
CA LEU A 123 -35.00 1.72 7.74
C LEU A 123 -36.10 1.43 8.78
N ARG A 124 -35.76 1.46 10.06
CA ARG A 124 -36.69 1.23 11.17
C ARG A 124 -37.33 2.52 11.66
#